data_AF-A0A964JWN6-F1
#
_entry.id   AF-A0A964JWN6-F1
#
_cell.length_a   1.000
_cell.length_b   1.000
_cell.length_c   1.000
_cell.angle_alpha   90.00
_cell.angle_beta   90.00
_cell.angle_gamma   90.00
#
_symmetry.space_group_name_H-M   'P 1'
#
loop_
_entity.id
_entity.type
_entity.pdbx_description
1 polymer ?
#
loop_
_entity_poly.entity_id
_entity_poly.type
_entity_poly.pdbx_seq_one_letter_code
_entity_poly.pdbx_strand_id
1 'polypeptide(L)' 'MANKLAKPKASKNQRNISHPGMMGDGTQEQSLGERGNPAVRIKKREVKAAFGKHNTKRPPV' A
#
# COMPACT_ATOMS: atom_id res chain seq x y z
N MET A 1 35.23 -8.88 -29.51
CA MET A 1 34.84 -9.32 -28.15
C MET A 1 33.37 -8.99 -27.98
N ALA A 2 32.47 -9.97 -28.00
CA ALA A 2 31.02 -9.73 -28.00
C ALA A 2 30.45 -9.90 -26.58
N ASN A 3 29.87 -8.83 -26.05
CA ASN A 3 29.31 -8.81 -24.69
C ASN A 3 27.87 -9.33 -24.76
N LYS A 4 27.67 -10.63 -24.49
CA LYS A 4 26.32 -11.18 -24.35
C LYS A 4 25.71 -10.67 -23.04
N LEU A 5 24.84 -9.66 -23.12
CA LEU A 5 24.00 -9.25 -21.99
C LEU A 5 23.12 -10.43 -21.57
N ALA A 6 23.38 -10.96 -20.37
CA ALA A 6 22.55 -11.98 -19.75
C ALA A 6 21.14 -11.42 -19.52
N LYS A 7 20.13 -12.17 -19.96
CA LYS A 7 18.72 -11.80 -19.79
C LYS A 7 18.41 -11.71 -18.28
N PRO A 8 17.69 -10.67 -17.81
CA PRO A 8 17.31 -10.57 -16.41
C PRO A 8 16.43 -11.77 -16.06
N LYS A 9 16.82 -12.52 -15.03
CA LYS A 9 16.02 -13.64 -14.52
C LYS A 9 14.69 -13.08 -14.02
N ALA A 10 13.59 -13.61 -14.54
CA ALA A 10 12.24 -13.28 -14.11
C ALA A 10 12.18 -13.23 -12.57
N SER A 11 11.66 -12.13 -12.03
CA SER A 11 11.40 -11.98 -10.60
C SER A 11 10.54 -13.16 -10.18
N LYS A 12 11.10 -14.03 -9.33
CA LYS A 12 10.33 -15.11 -8.71
C LYS A 12 9.15 -14.44 -8.01
N ASN A 13 7.94 -14.73 -8.46
CA ASN A 13 6.71 -14.34 -7.81
C ASN A 13 6.81 -14.74 -6.33
N GLN A 14 7.07 -13.78 -5.44
CA GLN A 14 7.16 -13.98 -3.99
C GLN A 14 5.78 -14.25 -3.35
N ARG A 15 4.83 -14.79 -4.11
CA ARG A 15 3.47 -15.07 -3.66
C ARG A 15 3.39 -16.20 -2.62
N ASN A 16 4.48 -16.95 -2.45
CA ASN A 16 4.57 -18.09 -1.54
C ASN A 16 5.65 -17.92 -0.46
N ILE A 17 6.06 -16.70 -0.13
CA ILE A 17 6.83 -16.48 1.09
C ILE A 17 5.83 -16.49 2.23
N SER A 18 5.52 -17.70 2.73
CA SER A 18 5.04 -17.82 4.09
C SER A 18 6.15 -17.23 4.97
N HIS A 19 5.79 -16.36 5.91
CA HIS A 19 6.71 -15.86 6.93
C HIS A 19 6.47 -16.63 8.24
N PRO A 20 6.70 -17.95 8.28
CA PRO A 20 6.50 -18.73 9.50
C PRO A 20 7.47 -18.18 10.56
N GLY A 21 6.93 -17.73 11.69
CA GLY A 21 7.72 -17.14 12.76
C GLY A 21 7.77 -15.61 12.78
N MET A 22 7.01 -14.90 11.93
CA MET A 22 6.59 -13.52 12.26
C MET A 22 5.58 -13.58 13.41
N MET A 23 6.07 -13.92 14.60
CA MET A 23 5.39 -13.60 15.85
C MET A 23 5.39 -12.08 15.93
N GLY A 24 4.26 -11.46 16.28
CA GLY A 24 4.28 -10.06 16.70
C GLY A 24 5.38 -9.87 17.75
N ASP A 25 5.88 -8.65 17.92
CA ASP A 25 6.96 -8.31 18.86
C ASP A 25 6.62 -8.59 20.34
N GLY A 26 5.55 -9.33 20.62
CA GLY A 26 5.03 -9.61 21.94
C GLY A 26 4.42 -8.38 22.60
N THR A 27 4.36 -7.23 21.91
CA THR A 27 3.72 -6.04 22.45
C THR A 27 2.22 -6.17 22.29
N GLN A 28 1.51 -5.81 23.36
CA GLN A 28 0.07 -5.70 23.31
C GLN A 28 -0.27 -4.56 22.33
N GLU A 29 -1.08 -4.88 21.31
CA GLU A 29 -1.64 -3.88 20.40
C GLU A 29 -2.23 -2.75 21.26
N GLN A 30 -1.61 -1.57 21.20
CA GLN A 30 -1.97 -0.47 22.08
C GLN A 30 -3.34 0.06 21.67
N SER A 31 -4.37 -0.44 22.34
CA SER A 31 -5.68 0.18 22.31
C SER A 31 -5.64 1.39 23.23
N LEU A 32 -5.67 2.59 22.66
CA LEU A 32 -5.66 3.85 23.41
C LEU A 32 -6.93 4.04 24.28
N GLY A 33 -7.91 3.13 24.20
CA GLY A 33 -9.19 3.25 24.91
C GLY A 33 -10.03 4.44 24.44
N GLU A 34 -9.59 5.15 23.40
CA GLU A 34 -10.26 6.33 22.89
C GLU A 34 -11.53 5.92 22.16
N ARG A 35 -12.68 6.41 22.65
CA ARG A 35 -13.91 6.42 21.87
C ARG A 35 -13.69 7.35 20.67
N GLY A 36 -13.44 6.76 19.51
CA GLY A 36 -13.43 7.52 18.26
C GLY A 36 -14.73 8.32 18.12
N ASN A 37 -14.64 9.56 17.62
CA ASN A 37 -15.80 10.42 17.43
C ASN A 37 -16.49 10.11 16.09
N PRO A 38 -17.70 9.51 16.07
CA PRO A 38 -18.38 9.17 14.83
C PRO A 38 -18.79 10.40 14.00
N ALA A 39 -18.96 11.56 14.64
CA ALA A 39 -19.31 12.81 13.98
C ALA A 39 -18.14 13.38 13.15
N VAL A 40 -16.90 12.95 13.43
CA VAL A 40 -15.68 13.36 12.72
C VAL A 40 -15.31 12.36 11.61
N ARG A 41 -16.20 11.39 11.32
CA ARG A 41 -15.99 10.48 10.19
C ARG A 41 -15.87 11.27 8.90
N ILE A 42 -14.87 10.91 8.12
CA ILE A 42 -14.66 11.45 6.78
C ILE A 42 -15.91 11.18 5.94
N LYS A 43 -16.47 12.24 5.36
CA LYS A 43 -17.68 12.14 4.53
C LYS A 43 -17.31 11.58 3.16
N LYS A 44 -18.25 10.87 2.53
CA LYS A 44 -18.09 10.35 1.16
C LYS A 44 -17.65 11.42 0.15
N ARG A 45 -18.10 12.66 0.33
CA ARG A 45 -17.70 13.82 -0.48
C ARG A 45 -16.22 14.19 -0.31
N GLU A 46 -15.68 14.09 0.90
CA GLU A 46 -14.27 14.38 1.20
C GLU A 46 -13.38 13.28 0.62
N VAL A 47 -13.80 12.01 0.77
CA VAL A 47 -13.14 10.88 0.10
C VAL A 47 -13.14 11.06 -1.42
N LYS A 48 -14.29 11.45 -2.01
CA LYS A 48 -14.41 11.67 -3.45
C LYS A 48 -13.63 12.89 -3.93
N ALA A 49 -13.50 13.94 -3.11
CA ALA A 49 -12.69 15.11 -3.45
C ALA A 49 -11.19 14.80 -3.41
N ALA A 50 -10.72 14.00 -2.45
CA ALA A 50 -9.32 13.63 -2.36
C ALA A 50 -8.93 12.56 -3.40
N PHE A 51 -9.73 11.49 -3.50
CA PHE A 51 -9.39 10.26 -4.24
C PHE A 51 -10.30 9.99 -5.45
N GLY A 52 -11.27 10.86 -5.71
CA GLY A 52 -12.08 10.74 -6.92
C GLY A 52 -11.20 10.80 -8.16
N LYS A 53 -11.65 10.16 -9.24
CA LYS A 53 -10.99 10.29 -10.55
C LYS A 53 -11.00 11.75 -10.95
N HIS A 54 -9.88 12.41 -10.69
CA HIS A 54 -9.55 13.67 -11.31
C HIS A 54 -9.29 13.35 -12.77
N ASN A 55 -10.18 13.78 -13.66
CA ASN A 55 -9.91 13.78 -15.10
C ASN A 55 -8.86 14.87 -15.38
N THR A 56 -7.69 14.79 -14.75
CA THR A 56 -6.52 15.52 -15.19
C THR A 56 -6.10 14.85 -16.48
N LYS A 57 -6.61 15.36 -17.60
CA LYS A 57 -5.88 15.24 -18.85
C LYS A 57 -4.50 15.81 -18.52
N ARG A 58 -3.48 14.95 -18.48
CA ARG A 58 -2.09 15.42 -18.41
C ARG A 58 -1.93 16.43 -19.54
N PRO A 59 -1.46 17.66 -19.28
CA PRO A 59 -1.09 18.53 -20.38
C PRO A 59 -0.04 17.79 -21.23
N PRO A 60 -0.12 17.85 -22.57
CA PRO A 60 0.90 17.28 -23.42
C PRO A 60 2.24 17.91 -23.04
N VAL A 61 3.24 17.04 -22.83
CA VAL A 61 4.65 17.42 -22.61
C VAL A 61 5.26 17.87 -23.92
#